data_AF-A0A4S2DS17-F1
#
_entry.id   AF-A0A4S2DS17-F1
#
_cell.length_a   1.000
_cell.length_b   1.000
_cell.length_c   1.000
_cell.angle_alpha   90.00
_cell.angle_beta   90.00
_cell.angle_gamma   90.00
#
_symmetry.space_group_name_H-M   'P 1'
#
loop_
_entity.id
_entity.type
_entity.pdbx_description
1 polymer ?
#
loop_
_entity_poly.entity_id
_entity_poly.type
_entity_poly.pdbx_seq_one_letter_code
_entity_poly.pdbx_strand_id
1 'polypeptide(L)'
;MKKKVLATILSLSLPFLLMACTDSNKEENLSNKPTIEEESNNNTTTNDEKNNEDIDNADNKDEAKEEDVNLYYYDVITDKIVYINKTITIEGKAVGTALVNALKESPNSDISPSIADEITLKSAKLDKENDTISLDFSANFISAQNLGSGAESKTLTAICNTFGDYYDVNNVIITIEGNTYSSGHILMNDGEAFKVNLEDTSKL
;
A
#
# COMPACT_ATOMS: atom_id res chain seq x y z
N MET A 1 -12.00 51.18 -27.57
CA MET A 1 -10.96 51.43 -28.60
C MET A 1 -9.59 51.17 -28.00
N LYS A 2 -8.68 50.61 -28.82
CA LYS A 2 -7.26 50.28 -28.59
C LYS A 2 -6.95 48.91 -27.98
N LYS A 3 -6.91 47.93 -28.89
CA LYS A 3 -6.15 46.67 -28.82
C LYS A 3 -4.65 46.98 -28.68
N LYS A 4 -3.92 46.14 -27.93
CA LYS A 4 -2.55 45.74 -28.30
C LYS A 4 -2.32 44.28 -27.93
N VAL A 5 -2.21 43.47 -28.97
CA VAL A 5 -1.62 42.12 -29.00
C VAL A 5 -0.13 42.31 -29.26
N LEU A 6 0.74 41.59 -28.55
CA LEU A 6 2.14 41.38 -28.93
C LEU A 6 2.60 40.07 -28.24
N ALA A 7 2.46 38.92 -28.91
CA ALA A 7 3.45 38.28 -29.78
C ALA A 7 4.51 37.46 -29.00
N THR A 8 4.29 36.15 -29.00
CA THR A 8 5.21 35.04 -28.69
C THR A 8 6.43 35.01 -29.61
N ILE A 9 7.58 34.47 -29.15
CA ILE A 9 8.78 33.94 -29.86
C ILE A 9 9.86 33.79 -28.73
N LEU A 10 10.72 32.78 -28.56
CA LEU A 10 11.18 31.62 -29.34
C LEU A 10 11.87 30.64 -28.36
N SER A 11 11.88 29.37 -28.75
CA SER A 11 12.63 28.25 -28.21
C SER A 11 14.08 28.52 -27.75
N LEU A 12 14.50 27.85 -26.67
CA LEU A 12 15.87 27.34 -26.57
C LEU A 12 15.85 25.94 -25.96
N SER A 13 15.86 24.95 -26.84
CA SER A 13 16.13 23.54 -26.54
C SER A 13 17.56 23.40 -26.01
N LEU A 14 17.72 22.91 -24.79
CA LEU A 14 19.02 22.54 -24.24
C LEU A 14 19.32 21.08 -24.66
N PRO A 15 20.44 20.81 -25.38
CA PRO A 15 20.75 19.46 -25.83
C PRO A 15 21.24 18.57 -24.69
N PHE A 16 20.73 17.34 -24.70
CA PHE A 16 21.22 16.20 -23.92
C PHE A 16 22.73 16.00 -24.11
N LEU A 17 23.49 16.03 -23.01
CA LEU A 17 24.84 15.47 -22.97
C LEU A 17 24.71 13.97 -22.71
N LEU A 18 24.99 13.15 -23.73
CA LEU A 18 25.28 11.74 -23.55
C LEU A 18 26.77 11.57 -23.26
N MET A 19 27.03 10.97 -22.12
CA MET A 19 28.32 10.54 -21.62
C MET A 19 28.59 9.14 -22.20
N ALA A 20 29.55 9.03 -23.12
CA ALA A 20 30.03 7.75 -23.63
C ALA A 20 31.37 7.43 -22.95
N CYS A 21 31.34 6.51 -21.99
CA CYS A 21 32.53 5.85 -21.46
C CYS A 21 32.89 4.63 -22.31
N THR A 22 34.17 4.30 -22.26
CA THR A 22 34.90 3.36 -23.11
C THR A 22 34.84 1.93 -22.59
N ASP A 23 35.36 1.04 -23.43
CA ASP A 23 35.80 -0.35 -23.20
C ASP A 23 34.78 -1.45 -23.50
N SER A 24 34.92 -2.02 -24.70
CA SER A 24 34.51 -3.37 -25.03
C SER A 24 35.76 -4.18 -25.39
N ASN A 25 35.98 -5.28 -24.68
CA ASN A 25 36.92 -6.32 -25.10
C ASN A 25 36.41 -7.70 -24.69
N LYS A 26 36.45 -8.61 -25.68
CA LYS A 26 36.20 -10.07 -25.72
C LYS A 26 34.75 -10.57 -25.65
N GLU A 27 34.20 -11.15 -26.75
CA GLU A 27 34.44 -12.50 -27.33
C GLU A 27 34.04 -13.62 -26.35
N GLU A 28 33.29 -14.68 -26.66
CA GLU A 28 32.85 -15.41 -27.86
C GLU A 28 31.53 -16.14 -27.44
N ASN A 29 30.46 -16.25 -28.24
CA ASN A 29 30.20 -17.13 -29.38
C ASN A 29 29.58 -18.53 -29.03
N LEU A 30 28.49 -18.80 -29.77
CA LEU A 30 28.02 -20.09 -30.29
C LEU A 30 27.10 -21.02 -29.45
N SER A 31 25.80 -20.86 -29.72
CA SER A 31 24.91 -21.82 -30.41
C SER A 31 24.48 -23.16 -29.78
N ASN A 32 23.17 -23.33 -29.92
CA ASN A 32 22.42 -24.53 -30.31
C ASN A 32 21.84 -25.50 -29.26
N LYS A 33 20.51 -25.60 -29.39
CA LYS A 33 19.56 -26.65 -28.96
C LYS A 33 19.97 -28.05 -29.47
N PRO A 34 19.50 -29.14 -28.86
CA PRO A 34 18.31 -29.82 -29.40
C PRO A 34 17.33 -30.41 -28.36
N THR A 35 16.18 -30.83 -28.90
CA THR A 35 14.95 -31.42 -28.32
C THR A 35 15.02 -32.97 -28.24
N ILE A 36 14.05 -33.61 -27.55
CA ILE A 36 13.34 -34.92 -27.79
C ILE A 36 13.41 -35.89 -26.59
N GLU A 37 12.30 -36.07 -25.84
CA GLU A 37 11.33 -37.23 -25.76
C GLU A 37 11.92 -38.47 -25.05
N GLU A 38 11.25 -39.35 -24.29
CA GLU A 38 9.89 -39.55 -23.75
C GLU A 38 9.98 -40.65 -22.65
N GLU A 39 8.99 -40.65 -21.75
CA GLU A 39 8.35 -41.73 -20.97
C GLU A 39 9.12 -42.89 -20.26
N SER A 40 8.66 -43.17 -19.02
CA SER A 40 7.94 -44.41 -18.61
C SER A 40 8.24 -44.90 -17.18
N ASN A 41 7.24 -44.71 -16.30
CA ASN A 41 6.56 -45.73 -15.47
C ASN A 41 7.30 -46.49 -14.34
N ASN A 42 6.91 -46.25 -13.07
CA ASN A 42 5.94 -47.07 -12.30
C ASN A 42 5.98 -46.85 -10.76
N ASN A 43 4.93 -46.22 -10.25
CA ASN A 43 3.97 -46.69 -9.22
C ASN A 43 4.44 -47.46 -7.96
N THR A 44 4.17 -46.90 -6.76
CA THR A 44 3.05 -47.31 -5.85
C THR A 44 3.38 -47.02 -4.37
N THR A 45 2.70 -45.98 -3.85
CA THR A 45 1.82 -45.92 -2.66
C THR A 45 2.09 -46.82 -1.44
N THR A 46 2.14 -46.18 -0.25
CA THR A 46 1.15 -46.31 0.86
C THR A 46 1.55 -45.29 1.95
N ASN A 47 0.75 -44.24 2.14
CA ASN A 47 -0.37 -44.10 3.09
C ASN A 47 0.07 -44.12 4.56
N ASP A 48 -0.02 -42.96 5.20
CA ASP A 48 -0.65 -42.85 6.52
C ASP A 48 -1.31 -41.46 6.65
N GLU A 49 -2.61 -41.50 6.91
CA GLU A 49 -3.53 -40.40 7.15
C GLU A 49 -3.36 -39.83 8.56
N LYS A 50 -3.59 -38.50 8.70
CA LYS A 50 -4.23 -37.75 9.82
C LYS A 50 -3.56 -36.38 9.95
N ASN A 51 -4.24 -35.23 9.97
CA ASN A 51 -5.66 -34.92 10.10
C ASN A 51 -5.97 -33.70 9.23
N ASN A 52 -7.03 -33.82 8.42
CA ASN A 52 -7.83 -32.69 7.98
C ASN A 52 -8.65 -32.26 9.21
N GLU A 53 -8.43 -31.05 9.71
CA GLU A 53 -9.42 -30.39 10.56
C GLU A 53 -10.21 -29.45 9.66
N ASP A 54 -11.25 -30.01 9.05
CA ASP A 54 -12.50 -29.28 8.86
C ASP A 54 -12.96 -28.85 10.26
N ILE A 55 -12.84 -27.56 10.58
CA ILE A 55 -13.48 -27.01 11.76
C ILE A 55 -14.86 -26.52 11.33
N ASP A 56 -15.81 -27.35 11.74
CA ASP A 56 -17.21 -27.10 12.01
C ASP A 56 -17.68 -25.65 11.93
N ASN A 57 -18.75 -25.50 11.15
CA ASN A 57 -19.71 -24.43 11.19
C ASN A 57 -20.29 -24.29 12.61
N ALA A 58 -19.61 -23.50 13.45
CA ALA A 58 -20.18 -22.92 14.65
C ALA A 58 -20.54 -21.47 14.32
N ASP A 59 -21.84 -21.18 14.29
CA ASP A 59 -22.41 -19.83 14.42
C ASP A 59 -21.90 -19.22 15.74
N ASN A 60 -20.65 -18.75 15.74
CA ASN A 60 -20.23 -17.75 16.68
C ASN A 60 -20.51 -16.43 15.97
N LYS A 61 -21.71 -15.89 16.22
CA LYS A 61 -22.06 -14.54 15.81
C LYS A 61 -21.16 -13.62 16.61
N ASP A 62 -19.96 -13.43 16.09
CA ASP A 62 -18.91 -12.60 16.63
C ASP A 62 -19.55 -11.20 16.82
N GLU A 63 -19.85 -10.86 18.07
CA GLU A 63 -20.66 -9.69 18.40
C GLU A 63 -19.94 -8.41 17.95
N ALA A 64 -20.71 -7.45 17.42
CA ALA A 64 -20.16 -6.15 17.07
C ALA A 64 -19.76 -5.40 18.34
N LYS A 65 -18.57 -4.79 18.33
CA LYS A 65 -18.08 -3.94 19.42
C LYS A 65 -17.81 -2.51 18.93
N GLU A 66 -17.96 -1.55 19.83
CA GLU A 66 -17.60 -0.15 19.58
C GLU A 66 -16.20 0.12 20.14
N GLU A 67 -15.34 0.78 19.38
CA GLU A 67 -13.98 1.14 19.77
C GLU A 67 -13.69 2.59 19.39
N ASP A 68 -13.08 3.34 20.31
CA ASP A 68 -12.60 4.70 20.03
C ASP A 68 -11.23 4.64 19.37
N VAL A 69 -11.13 5.18 18.16
CA VAL A 69 -9.90 5.16 17.37
C VAL A 69 -9.48 6.56 16.96
N ASN A 70 -8.18 6.76 16.75
CA ASN A 70 -7.66 7.96 16.09
C ASN A 70 -7.54 7.67 14.59
N LEU A 71 -8.22 8.48 13.78
CA LEU A 71 -8.15 8.41 12.32
C LEU A 71 -7.34 9.59 11.83
N TYR A 72 -6.26 9.31 11.11
CA TYR A 72 -5.32 10.31 10.64
C TYR A 72 -5.58 10.66 9.17
N TYR A 73 -5.33 11.91 8.82
CA TYR A 73 -5.58 12.50 7.51
C TYR A 73 -4.49 13.47 7.13
N TYR A 74 -4.25 13.60 5.83
CA TYR A 74 -3.41 14.66 5.28
C TYR A 74 -4.25 15.90 4.97
N ASP A 75 -4.03 16.98 5.72
CA ASP A 75 -4.57 18.29 5.41
C ASP A 75 -3.65 19.02 4.41
N VAL A 76 -4.09 19.03 3.15
CA VAL A 76 -3.37 19.67 2.04
C VAL A 76 -3.29 21.20 2.16
N ILE A 77 -4.17 21.83 2.94
CA ILE A 77 -4.20 23.29 3.10
C ILE A 77 -3.11 23.73 4.08
N THR A 78 -2.95 22.99 5.18
CA THR A 78 -1.93 23.29 6.20
C THR A 78 -0.62 22.54 6.00
N ASP A 79 -0.58 21.59 5.06
CA ASP A 79 0.53 20.66 4.79
C ASP A 79 0.92 19.85 6.05
N LYS A 80 -0.09 19.32 6.75
CA LYS A 80 0.09 18.60 8.03
C LYS A 80 -0.70 17.30 8.08
N ILE A 81 -0.24 16.41 8.95
CA ILE A 81 -1.05 15.27 9.38
C ILE A 81 -1.90 15.71 10.57
N VAL A 82 -3.22 15.56 10.42
CA VAL A 82 -4.19 15.83 11.48
C VAL A 82 -4.96 14.57 11.82
N TYR A 83 -5.63 14.53 12.97
CA TYR A 83 -6.46 13.38 13.32
C TYR A 83 -7.76 13.78 14.02
N ILE A 84 -8.77 12.92 13.89
CA ILE A 84 -9.98 12.95 14.71
C ILE A 84 -10.02 11.70 15.58
N ASN A 85 -10.73 11.79 16.70
CA ASN A 85 -11.15 10.61 17.43
C ASN A 85 -12.57 10.24 16.98
N LYS A 86 -12.78 8.98 16.61
CA LYS A 86 -14.06 8.46 16.14
C LYS A 86 -14.33 7.11 16.78
N THR A 87 -15.53 6.91 17.31
CA THR A 87 -16.01 5.58 17.69
C THR A 87 -16.41 4.83 16.42
N ILE A 88 -15.86 3.63 16.22
CA ILE A 88 -16.19 2.77 15.09
C ILE A 88 -16.76 1.43 15.58
N THR A 89 -17.72 0.91 14.81
CA THR A 89 -18.23 -0.44 15.00
C THR A 89 -17.29 -1.45 14.34
N ILE A 90 -16.86 -2.45 15.09
CA ILE A 90 -16.04 -3.56 14.62
C ILE A 90 -16.89 -4.83 14.66
N GLU A 91 -17.18 -5.38 13.49
CA GLU A 91 -17.88 -6.65 13.36
C GLU A 91 -16.91 -7.81 13.55
N GLY A 92 -17.09 -8.58 14.61
CA GLY A 92 -16.21 -9.69 14.96
C GLY A 92 -14.74 -9.29 15.09
N LYS A 93 -13.88 -10.00 14.35
CA LYS A 93 -12.42 -9.76 14.33
C LYS A 93 -11.93 -8.86 13.19
N ALA A 94 -12.84 -8.24 12.42
CA ALA A 94 -12.51 -7.50 11.20
C ALA A 94 -12.04 -6.04 11.45
N VAL A 95 -11.15 -5.84 12.42
CA VAL A 95 -10.64 -4.52 12.82
C VAL A 95 -10.06 -3.73 11.64
N GLY A 96 -9.17 -4.34 10.85
CA GLY A 96 -8.53 -3.67 9.72
C GLY A 96 -9.54 -3.18 8.67
N THR A 97 -10.58 -3.97 8.41
CA THR A 97 -11.68 -3.59 7.52
C THR A 97 -12.46 -2.40 8.10
N ALA A 98 -12.75 -2.39 9.39
CA ALA A 98 -13.43 -1.28 10.05
C ALA A 98 -12.62 0.03 9.98
N LEU A 99 -11.30 -0.03 10.23
CA LEU A 99 -10.40 1.13 10.08
C LEU A 99 -10.36 1.65 8.64
N VAL A 100 -10.24 0.77 7.64
CA VAL A 100 -10.25 1.18 6.22
C VAL A 100 -11.57 1.84 5.84
N ASN A 101 -12.70 1.25 6.24
CA ASN A 101 -14.01 1.83 5.96
C ASN A 101 -14.15 3.21 6.62
N ALA A 102 -13.65 3.39 7.83
CA ALA A 102 -13.68 4.69 8.50
C ALA A 102 -12.80 5.74 7.79
N LEU A 103 -11.64 5.33 7.24
CA LEU A 103 -10.73 6.21 6.49
C LEU A 103 -11.24 6.60 5.09
N LYS A 104 -12.31 5.95 4.60
CA LYS A 104 -13.03 6.35 3.37
C LYS A 104 -13.91 7.57 3.58
N GLU A 105 -14.17 7.95 4.83
CA GLU A 105 -14.91 9.15 5.17
C GLU A 105 -13.96 10.32 5.41
N SER A 106 -14.29 11.47 4.84
CA SER A 106 -13.63 12.75 5.14
C SER A 106 -13.92 13.19 6.58
N PRO A 107 -12.95 13.79 7.30
CA PRO A 107 -13.19 14.30 8.65
C PRO A 107 -13.98 15.62 8.64
N ASN A 108 -13.97 16.37 7.53
CA ASN A 108 -14.78 17.56 7.28
C ASN A 108 -14.85 17.89 5.77
N SER A 109 -15.41 19.04 5.38
CA SER A 109 -15.54 19.46 3.97
C SER A 109 -14.22 19.82 3.26
N ASP A 110 -13.17 20.11 4.02
CA ASP A 110 -11.94 20.71 3.51
C ASP A 110 -10.81 19.66 3.36
N ILE A 111 -10.93 18.54 4.08
CA ILE A 111 -9.94 17.46 4.10
C ILE A 111 -10.52 16.24 3.40
N SER A 112 -9.77 15.73 2.42
CA SER A 112 -10.15 14.52 1.67
C SER A 112 -10.00 13.25 2.52
N PRO A 113 -10.70 12.15 2.17
CA PRO A 113 -10.49 10.87 2.83
C PRO A 113 -9.06 10.38 2.62
N SER A 114 -8.54 9.59 3.57
CA SER A 114 -7.21 8.97 3.45
C SER A 114 -7.23 7.76 2.51
N ILE A 115 -8.38 7.13 2.30
CA ILE A 115 -8.56 5.98 1.41
C ILE A 115 -9.72 6.25 0.44
N ALA A 116 -9.52 6.05 -0.86
CA ALA A 116 -10.59 6.13 -1.87
C ALA A 116 -11.65 5.02 -1.67
N ASP A 117 -12.90 5.32 -1.98
CA ASP A 117 -14.05 4.47 -1.64
C ASP A 117 -13.98 3.06 -2.27
N GLU A 118 -13.47 2.96 -3.49
CA GLU A 118 -13.32 1.72 -4.24
C GLU A 118 -12.16 0.81 -3.79
N ILE A 119 -11.33 1.26 -2.85
CA ILE A 119 -10.19 0.49 -2.36
C ILE A 119 -10.66 -0.56 -1.36
N THR A 120 -10.12 -1.78 -1.47
CA THR A 120 -10.41 -2.89 -0.56
C THR A 120 -9.14 -3.33 0.17
N LEU A 121 -9.26 -3.58 1.47
CA LEU A 121 -8.23 -4.28 2.25
C LEU A 121 -8.43 -5.78 2.11
N LYS A 122 -7.42 -6.48 1.59
CA LYS A 122 -7.42 -7.93 1.42
C LYS A 122 -6.96 -8.66 2.67
N SER A 123 -5.98 -8.12 3.38
CA SER A 123 -5.55 -8.67 4.66
C SER A 123 -4.88 -7.62 5.56
N ALA A 124 -4.99 -7.82 6.87
CA ALA A 124 -4.19 -7.16 7.88
C ALA A 124 -3.62 -8.22 8.83
N LYS A 125 -2.29 -8.24 9.00
CA LYS A 125 -1.59 -9.26 9.81
C LYS A 125 -0.68 -8.59 10.83
N LEU A 126 -1.06 -8.69 12.09
CA LEU A 126 -0.28 -8.14 13.19
C LEU A 126 0.85 -9.11 13.56
N ASP A 127 2.05 -8.58 13.62
CA ASP A 127 3.24 -9.22 14.17
C ASP A 127 3.77 -8.33 15.31
N LYS A 128 3.27 -8.60 16.53
CA LYS A 128 3.63 -7.82 17.71
C LYS A 128 5.08 -8.08 18.16
N GLU A 129 5.65 -9.23 17.82
CA GLU A 129 7.04 -9.56 18.15
C GLU A 129 8.01 -8.69 17.36
N ASN A 130 7.69 -8.45 16.09
CA ASN A 130 8.46 -7.57 15.21
C ASN A 130 7.90 -6.14 15.13
N ASP A 131 6.99 -5.77 16.03
CA ASP A 131 6.46 -4.40 16.13
C ASP A 131 5.89 -3.89 14.78
N THR A 132 5.16 -4.75 14.07
CA THR A 132 4.75 -4.54 12.67
C THR A 132 3.31 -4.95 12.42
N ILE A 133 2.60 -4.18 11.58
CA ILE A 133 1.32 -4.57 10.97
C ILE A 133 1.46 -4.57 9.44
N SER A 134 1.15 -5.70 8.80
CA SER A 134 1.21 -5.84 7.34
C SER A 134 -0.17 -5.71 6.72
N LEU A 135 -0.33 -4.82 5.74
CA LEU A 135 -1.57 -4.50 5.05
C LEU A 135 -1.45 -4.86 3.57
N ASP A 136 -2.35 -5.69 3.06
CA ASP A 136 -2.46 -5.97 1.63
C ASP A 136 -3.70 -5.32 1.05
N PHE A 137 -3.54 -4.44 0.07
CA PHE A 137 -4.63 -3.75 -0.60
C PHE A 137 -4.90 -4.29 -2.00
N SER A 138 -6.08 -3.95 -2.52
CA SER A 138 -6.49 -4.27 -3.88
C SER A 138 -5.65 -3.56 -4.95
N ALA A 139 -5.57 -4.15 -6.14
CA ALA A 139 -4.77 -3.67 -7.27
C ALA A 139 -4.98 -2.20 -7.65
N ASN A 140 -6.17 -1.65 -7.39
CA ASN A 140 -6.53 -0.27 -7.71
C ASN A 140 -6.06 0.75 -6.66
N PHE A 141 -5.40 0.36 -5.57
CA PHE A 141 -5.00 1.29 -4.49
C PHE A 141 -4.31 2.55 -5.02
N ILE A 142 -3.28 2.38 -5.85
CA ILE A 142 -2.47 3.49 -6.36
C ILE A 142 -3.26 4.33 -7.38
N SER A 143 -3.96 3.68 -8.32
CA SER A 143 -4.67 4.37 -9.39
C SER A 143 -5.95 5.07 -8.92
N ALA A 144 -6.64 4.53 -7.91
CA ALA A 144 -7.80 5.15 -7.28
C ALA A 144 -7.40 6.38 -6.46
N GLN A 145 -6.28 6.33 -5.74
CA GLN A 145 -5.74 7.49 -5.03
C GLN A 145 -5.28 8.59 -5.99
N ASN A 146 -4.56 8.23 -7.07
CA ASN A 146 -4.07 9.15 -8.11
C ASN A 146 -3.39 10.41 -7.55
N LEU A 147 -2.49 10.22 -6.58
CA LEU A 147 -1.82 11.30 -5.87
C LEU A 147 -0.43 11.59 -6.46
N GLY A 148 -0.03 12.86 -6.42
CA GLY A 148 1.36 13.25 -6.64
C GLY A 148 2.25 12.90 -5.43
N SER A 149 3.57 12.84 -5.63
CA SER A 149 4.55 12.32 -4.64
C SER A 149 4.38 12.82 -3.20
N GLY A 150 4.20 14.13 -3.00
CA GLY A 150 4.04 14.71 -1.66
C GLY A 150 2.74 14.26 -0.99
N ALA A 151 1.62 14.36 -1.71
CA ALA A 151 0.32 13.93 -1.22
C ALA A 151 0.28 12.41 -0.99
N GLU A 152 0.92 11.63 -1.86
CA GLU A 152 1.06 10.19 -1.70
C GLU A 152 1.80 9.85 -0.41
N SER A 153 2.98 10.43 -0.18
CA SER A 153 3.77 10.17 1.03
C SER A 153 3.00 10.53 2.32
N LYS A 154 2.29 11.67 2.33
CA LYS A 154 1.49 12.10 3.48
C LYS A 154 0.23 11.25 3.69
N THR A 155 -0.42 10.81 2.61
CA THR A 155 -1.57 9.91 2.69
C THR A 155 -1.16 8.53 3.21
N LEU A 156 -0.03 7.98 2.72
CA LEU A 156 0.54 6.75 3.28
C LEU A 156 0.89 6.93 4.77
N THR A 157 1.48 8.06 5.15
CA THR A 157 1.75 8.37 6.56
C THR A 157 0.46 8.37 7.39
N ALA A 158 -0.62 8.98 6.90
CA ALA A 158 -1.91 9.00 7.59
C ALA A 158 -2.50 7.59 7.77
N ILE A 159 -2.44 6.74 6.74
CA ILE A 159 -2.86 5.34 6.82
C ILE A 159 -1.98 4.60 7.85
N CYS A 160 -0.65 4.70 7.73
CA CYS A 160 0.28 4.04 8.64
C CYS A 160 0.09 4.48 10.09
N ASN A 161 -0.14 5.76 10.34
CA ASN A 161 -0.41 6.28 11.69
C ASN A 161 -1.71 5.73 12.26
N THR A 162 -2.78 5.62 11.45
CA THR A 162 -4.05 5.04 11.91
C THR A 162 -3.88 3.59 12.37
N PHE A 163 -3.19 2.78 11.57
CA PHE A 163 -2.94 1.38 11.91
C PHE A 163 -1.92 1.21 13.03
N GLY A 164 -0.83 1.97 12.97
CA GLY A 164 0.24 1.96 13.97
C GLY A 164 -0.24 2.35 15.35
N ASP A 165 -1.00 3.45 15.45
CA ASP A 165 -1.58 3.92 16.71
C ASP A 165 -2.59 2.91 17.27
N TYR A 166 -3.49 2.38 16.43
CA TYR A 166 -4.47 1.38 16.88
C TYR A 166 -3.83 0.10 17.42
N TYR A 167 -2.87 -0.46 16.70
CA TYR A 167 -2.22 -1.72 17.07
C TYR A 167 -1.03 -1.56 18.03
N ASP A 168 -0.68 -0.30 18.35
CA ASP A 168 0.47 0.07 19.17
C ASP A 168 1.76 -0.53 18.57
N VAL A 169 2.00 -0.26 17.28
CA VAL A 169 3.20 -0.72 16.55
C VAL A 169 3.86 0.42 15.80
N ASN A 170 5.19 0.36 15.62
CA ASN A 170 5.93 1.45 14.95
C ASN A 170 6.13 1.23 13.45
N ASN A 171 5.80 0.06 12.91
CA ASN A 171 6.08 -0.32 11.53
C ASN A 171 4.81 -0.78 10.79
N VAL A 172 4.63 -0.30 9.56
CA VAL A 172 3.54 -0.73 8.69
C VAL A 172 4.10 -1.15 7.34
N ILE A 173 3.90 -2.41 6.97
CA ILE A 173 4.23 -2.90 5.62
C ILE A 173 2.96 -2.78 4.78
N ILE A 174 3.08 -2.17 3.60
CA ILE A 174 1.96 -2.06 2.65
C ILE A 174 2.33 -2.84 1.38
N THR A 175 1.44 -3.73 0.96
CA THR A 175 1.55 -4.49 -0.29
C THR A 175 0.31 -4.27 -1.15
N ILE A 176 0.48 -4.44 -2.47
CA ILE A 176 -0.60 -4.38 -3.44
C ILE A 176 -0.69 -5.75 -4.12
N GLU A 177 -1.79 -6.46 -3.88
CA GLU A 177 -1.99 -7.84 -4.36
C GLU A 177 -0.81 -8.78 -4.03
N GLY A 178 -0.24 -8.64 -2.83
CA GLY A 178 0.91 -9.41 -2.34
C GLY A 178 2.27 -8.96 -2.90
N ASN A 179 2.31 -7.95 -3.77
CA ASN A 179 3.56 -7.37 -4.28
C ASN A 179 3.99 -6.17 -3.42
N THR A 180 5.29 -5.88 -3.38
CA THR A 180 5.80 -4.71 -2.66
C THR A 180 5.17 -3.43 -3.20
N TYR A 181 5.00 -2.44 -2.31
CA TYR A 181 4.45 -1.15 -2.71
C TYR A 181 5.37 -0.50 -3.77
N SER A 182 4.79 -0.21 -4.94
CA SER A 182 5.51 0.43 -6.03
C SER A 182 4.56 1.35 -6.80
N SER A 183 4.78 2.65 -6.69
CA SER A 183 4.09 3.70 -7.45
C SER A 183 5.03 4.42 -8.41
N GLY A 184 4.55 5.50 -9.03
CA GLY A 184 5.39 6.39 -9.82
C GLY A 184 6.37 7.24 -9.00
N HIS A 185 6.31 7.22 -7.67
CA HIS A 185 7.12 8.07 -6.80
C HIS A 185 7.80 7.34 -5.64
N ILE A 186 7.21 6.24 -5.17
CA ILE A 186 7.70 5.48 -4.02
C ILE A 186 7.88 4.03 -4.46
N LEU A 187 9.05 3.46 -4.15
CA LEU A 187 9.37 2.07 -4.39
C LEU A 187 9.89 1.48 -3.08
N MET A 188 9.21 0.46 -2.58
CA MET A 188 9.58 -0.26 -1.37
C MET A 188 10.23 -1.59 -1.74
N ASN A 189 11.27 -1.97 -0.98
CA ASN A 189 11.87 -3.29 -1.06
C ASN A 189 11.01 -4.34 -0.34
N ASP A 190 11.34 -5.61 -0.55
CA ASP A 190 10.68 -6.71 0.15
C ASP A 190 10.89 -6.61 1.67
N GLY A 191 9.80 -6.71 2.42
CA GLY A 191 9.77 -6.51 3.87
C GLY A 191 10.04 -5.08 4.36
N GLU A 192 10.22 -4.10 3.46
CA GLU A 192 10.46 -2.72 3.87
C GLU A 192 9.17 -2.10 4.43
N ALA A 193 9.26 -1.55 5.64
CA ALA A 193 8.13 -0.94 6.33
C ALA A 193 8.17 0.58 6.26
N PHE A 194 7.00 1.18 6.11
CA PHE A 194 6.78 2.58 6.45
C PHE A 194 6.83 2.75 7.98
N LYS A 195 7.41 3.87 8.43
CA LYS A 195 7.48 4.20 9.86
C LYS A 195 6.26 5.00 10.28
N VAL A 196 5.70 4.63 11.41
CA VAL A 196 4.66 5.41 12.10
C VAL A 196 5.32 6.68 12.64
N ASN A 197 4.68 7.83 12.43
CA ASN A 197 5.18 9.12 12.89
C ASN A 197 4.04 9.95 13.49
N LEU A 198 3.97 9.96 14.82
CA LEU A 198 2.94 10.69 15.57
C LEU A 198 3.42 12.04 16.13
N GLU A 199 4.73 12.34 16.04
CA GLU A 199 5.36 13.48 16.75
C GLU A 199 4.82 14.85 16.32
N ASP A 200 4.51 15.01 15.03
CA ASP A 200 4.02 16.27 14.44
C ASP A 200 2.54 16.21 14.03
N THR A 201 1.77 15.34 14.68
CA THR A 201 0.32 15.24 14.45
C THR A 201 -0.46 16.17 15.36
N SER A 202 -1.60 16.67 14.88
CA SER A 202 -2.47 17.54 15.68
C SER A 202 -3.92 17.13 15.55
N LYS A 203 -4.66 17.23 16.66
CA LYS A 203 -6.10 16.95 16.67
C LYS A 203 -6.83 18.07 15.92
N LEU A 204 -7.77 17.67 15.06
CA LEU A 204 -8.68 18.57 14.36
C LEU A 204 -9.75 19.16 15.29
#